data_AF-A0A328VMG3-F1
#
_entry.id   AF-A0A328VMG3-F1
#
_cell.length_a   1.000
_cell.length_b   1.000
_cell.length_c   1.000
_cell.angle_alpha   90.00
_cell.angle_beta   90.00
_cell.angle_gamma   90.00
#
_symmetry.space_group_name_H-M   'P 1'
#
loop_
_entity.id
_entity.type
_entity.pdbx_description
1 polymer ?
#
loop_
_entity_poly.entity_id
_entity_poly.type
_entity_poly.pdbx_seq_one_letter_code
_entity_poly.pdbx_strand_id
1 'polypeptide(L)'
;MGLRDRRTRAVRWEQLEDELVYYPEQLDREVVSLDPIRTIIRAYRDSYRQLFPERTKVPKTLIFAKDDSHADTIVEIAREEFMPEILREGCSANDYVRKITCRTTGARPEDLITAFRNRLTPRIVVTVDIIATGTDIKPLEVLIFMRPEGLNAEESEITILADG
;
A
#
# COMPACT_ATOMS: atom_id res chain seq x y z
N MET A 1 -55.52 5.22 -18.50
CA MET A 1 -55.34 6.30 -17.52
C MET A 1 -55.13 5.64 -16.16
N GLY A 2 -54.04 5.95 -15.45
CA GLY A 2 -53.65 5.35 -14.15
C GLY A 2 -52.14 5.09 -14.11
N LEU A 3 -51.29 6.07 -13.78
CA LEU A 3 -50.80 6.54 -12.46
C LEU A 3 -49.86 5.57 -11.71
N ARG A 4 -48.59 6.02 -11.63
CA ARG A 4 -47.53 5.80 -10.59
C ARG A 4 -47.00 4.36 -10.44
N ASP A 5 -45.70 4.14 -10.33
CA ASP A 5 -44.95 4.52 -9.13
C ASP A 5 -43.43 4.70 -9.34
N ARG A 6 -42.86 5.70 -8.65
CA ARG A 6 -41.43 6.02 -8.60
C ARG A 6 -40.75 5.05 -7.65
N ARG A 7 -39.91 4.16 -8.17
CA ARG A 7 -39.12 3.23 -7.36
C ARG A 7 -37.98 3.98 -6.65
N THR A 8 -38.19 4.25 -5.37
CA THR A 8 -37.23 4.84 -4.42
C THR A 8 -36.03 3.90 -4.25
N ARG A 9 -34.83 4.36 -4.60
CA ARG A 9 -33.56 3.64 -4.38
C ARG A 9 -33.08 3.90 -2.96
N ALA A 10 -33.57 3.12 -2.00
CA ALA A 10 -33.00 3.03 -0.66
C ALA A 10 -32.12 1.77 -0.60
N VAL A 11 -30.80 1.95 -0.67
CA VAL A 11 -29.84 0.88 -0.39
C VAL A 11 -29.59 0.91 1.11
N ARG A 12 -30.25 -0.02 1.81
CA ARG A 12 -29.91 -0.42 3.18
C ARG A 12 -28.59 -1.18 3.12
N TRP A 13 -27.58 -0.69 3.82
CA TRP A 13 -26.37 -1.43 4.13
C TRP A 13 -26.72 -2.39 5.27
N GLU A 14 -27.02 -3.64 4.93
CA GLU A 14 -27.05 -4.73 5.91
C GLU A 14 -25.61 -5.00 6.36
N GLN A 15 -25.40 -4.82 7.66
CA GLN A 15 -24.26 -5.35 8.38
C GLN A 15 -24.33 -6.87 8.31
N LEU A 16 -23.29 -7.50 7.76
CA LEU A 16 -23.05 -8.92 7.94
C LEU A 16 -21.80 -9.05 8.80
N GLU A 17 -22.07 -9.29 10.08
CA GLU A 17 -21.17 -9.95 11.01
C GLU A 17 -20.95 -11.37 10.47
N ASP A 18 -19.74 -11.70 10.01
CA ASP A 18 -19.40 -13.08 9.68
C ASP A 18 -18.30 -13.56 10.63
N GLU A 19 -18.71 -14.53 11.43
CA GLU A 19 -17.96 -15.24 12.44
C GLU A 19 -16.92 -16.15 11.75
N LEU A 20 -15.66 -15.73 11.73
CA LEU A 20 -14.56 -16.53 11.16
C LEU A 20 -14.28 -17.76 12.01
N VAL A 21 -14.96 -18.88 11.69
CA VAL A 21 -14.64 -20.20 12.22
C VAL A 21 -13.34 -20.70 11.56
N TYR A 22 -12.24 -20.65 12.30
CA TYR A 22 -10.94 -21.18 11.87
C TYR A 22 -10.85 -22.67 12.22
N TYR A 23 -10.79 -23.54 11.21
CA TYR A 23 -10.46 -24.96 11.42
C TYR A 23 -8.93 -25.14 11.40
N PRO A 24 -8.31 -25.75 12.43
CA PRO A 24 -6.85 -25.85 12.59
C PRO A 24 -6.17 -26.93 11.73
N GLU A 25 -6.81 -27.40 10.65
CA GLU A 25 -6.37 -28.61 9.92
C GLU A 25 -5.98 -28.36 8.45
N GLN A 26 -5.97 -27.10 7.99
CA GLN A 26 -5.56 -26.73 6.61
C GLN A 26 -4.11 -26.25 6.51
N LEU A 27 -3.31 -26.47 7.54
CA LEU A 27 -1.91 -26.02 7.61
C LEU A 27 -0.93 -27.06 7.04
N ASP A 28 -1.21 -27.67 5.89
CA ASP A 28 -0.20 -28.47 5.19
C ASP A 28 -0.61 -28.72 3.74
N ARG A 29 0.25 -28.29 2.81
CA ARG A 29 0.17 -28.48 1.34
C ARG A 29 -0.88 -27.66 0.60
N GLU A 30 -0.59 -26.39 0.36
CA GLU A 30 -0.83 -25.85 -0.99
C GLU A 30 0.26 -24.85 -1.34
N VAL A 31 1.12 -25.29 -2.25
CA VAL A 31 2.10 -24.49 -2.98
C VAL A 31 1.31 -23.51 -3.86
N VAL A 32 0.80 -22.45 -3.26
CA VAL A 32 0.39 -21.25 -3.99
C VAL A 32 1.69 -20.53 -4.28
N SER A 33 1.98 -20.24 -5.55
CA SER A 33 3.04 -19.29 -5.89
C SER A 33 2.74 -18.02 -5.11
N LEU A 34 3.42 -17.83 -3.97
CA LEU A 34 3.21 -16.70 -3.08
C LEU A 34 3.43 -15.47 -3.94
N ASP A 35 2.38 -14.67 -4.16
CA ASP A 35 2.55 -13.35 -4.76
C ASP A 35 3.55 -12.62 -3.87
N PRO A 36 4.82 -12.42 -4.32
CA PRO A 36 5.86 -11.97 -3.42
C PRO A 36 5.58 -10.55 -2.94
N ILE A 37 4.99 -9.73 -3.82
CA ILE A 37 4.54 -8.37 -3.53
C ILE A 37 3.51 -8.42 -2.41
N ARG A 38 2.47 -9.25 -2.54
CA ARG A 38 1.45 -9.40 -1.50
C ARG A 38 2.02 -9.85 -0.17
N THR A 39 2.93 -10.82 -0.20
CA THR A 39 3.59 -11.33 1.01
C THR A 39 4.32 -10.22 1.76
N ILE A 40 5.11 -9.41 1.04
CA ILE A 40 5.86 -8.28 1.60
C ILE A 40 4.92 -7.19 2.14
N ILE A 41 3.94 -6.78 1.34
CA ILE A 41 2.98 -5.74 1.70
C ILE A 41 2.17 -6.15 2.93
N ARG A 42 1.72 -7.41 2.98
CA ARG A 42 0.99 -7.97 4.12
C ARG A 42 1.88 -8.04 5.37
N ALA A 43 3.11 -8.54 5.25
CA ALA A 43 4.06 -8.59 6.35
C ALA A 43 4.33 -7.19 6.92
N TYR A 44 4.47 -6.19 6.04
CA TYR A 44 4.61 -4.80 6.45
C TYR A 44 3.35 -4.27 7.18
N ARG A 45 2.15 -4.52 6.63
CA ARG A 45 0.88 -4.16 7.29
C ARG A 45 0.76 -4.78 8.69
N ASP A 46 1.11 -6.05 8.82
CA ASP A 46 0.94 -6.78 10.08
C ASP A 46 1.99 -6.38 11.13
N SER A 47 3.15 -5.86 10.70
CA SER A 47 4.26 -5.49 11.57
C SER A 47 4.36 -3.99 11.90
N TYR A 48 3.84 -3.06 11.08
CA TYR A 48 4.12 -1.63 11.27
C TYR A 48 3.69 -1.09 12.64
N ARG A 49 2.63 -1.64 13.26
CA ARG A 49 2.19 -1.22 14.60
C ARG A 49 3.18 -1.61 15.69
N GLN A 50 3.90 -2.71 15.50
CA GLN A 50 4.94 -3.16 16.43
C GLN A 50 6.23 -2.37 16.21
N LEU A 51 6.54 -2.06 14.95
CA LEU A 51 7.72 -1.27 14.57
C LEU A 51 7.58 0.21 14.94
N PHE A 52 6.36 0.74 14.94
CA PHE A 52 6.05 2.15 15.20
C PHE A 52 4.92 2.28 16.24
N PRO A 53 5.17 1.89 17.51
CA PRO A 53 4.14 1.81 18.54
C PRO A 53 3.52 3.18 18.89
N GLU A 54 4.26 4.26 18.68
CA GLU A 54 3.80 5.63 18.96
C GLU A 54 2.88 6.17 17.84
N ARG A 55 2.73 5.43 16.73
CA ARG A 55 1.94 5.87 15.58
C ARG A 55 0.56 5.23 15.57
N THR A 56 -0.45 6.08 15.39
CA THR A 56 -1.85 5.64 15.22
C THR A 56 -2.20 5.31 13.77
N LYS A 57 -1.38 5.78 12.82
CA LYS A 57 -1.54 5.62 11.37
C LYS A 57 -0.34 4.88 10.77
N VAL A 58 -0.52 4.30 9.59
CA VAL A 58 0.59 3.73 8.81
C VAL A 58 1.64 4.81 8.60
N PRO A 59 2.93 4.57 8.89
CA PRO A 59 4.02 5.51 8.61
C PRO A 59 4.04 6.00 7.15
N LYS A 60 4.71 7.12 6.87
CA LYS A 60 4.99 7.56 5.50
C LYS A 60 5.92 6.58 4.82
N THR A 61 5.36 5.80 3.91
CA THR A 61 6.03 4.68 3.27
C THR A 61 6.27 4.96 1.80
N LEU A 62 7.52 4.83 1.36
CA LEU A 62 7.89 4.91 -0.04
C LEU A 62 8.40 3.55 -0.52
N ILE A 63 7.76 3.03 -1.56
CA ILE A 63 8.05 1.73 -2.15
C ILE A 63 8.70 1.94 -3.52
N PHE A 64 9.89 1.34 -3.71
CA PHE A 64 10.60 1.35 -4.97
C PHE A 64 10.24 0.12 -5.79
N ALA A 65 9.59 0.38 -6.91
CA ALA A 65 9.28 -0.60 -7.93
C ALA A 65 10.40 -0.68 -8.97
N LYS A 66 10.46 -1.82 -9.65
CA LYS A 66 11.43 -2.09 -10.73
C LYS A 66 11.15 -1.27 -11.98
N ASP A 67 9.89 -1.23 -12.39
CA ASP A 67 9.40 -0.60 -13.61
C ASP A 67 7.94 -0.18 -13.42
N ASP A 68 7.37 0.51 -14.41
CA ASP A 68 6.04 1.12 -14.28
C ASP A 68 4.93 0.08 -14.10
N SER A 69 5.05 -1.08 -14.76
CA SER A 69 4.09 -2.18 -14.62
C SER A 69 4.17 -2.78 -13.23
N HIS A 70 5.39 -2.97 -12.70
CA HIS A 70 5.58 -3.42 -11.32
C HIS A 70 4.99 -2.41 -10.32
N ALA A 71 5.15 -1.11 -10.58
CA ALA A 71 4.57 -0.07 -9.74
C ALA A 71 3.05 -0.12 -9.69
N ASP A 72 2.40 -0.39 -10.83
CA ASP A 72 0.94 -0.55 -10.89
C ASP A 72 0.47 -1.76 -10.07
N THR A 73 1.12 -2.92 -10.23
CA THR A 73 0.81 -4.12 -9.43
C THR A 73 0.98 -3.88 -7.93
N ILE A 74 2.07 -3.23 -7.50
CA ILE A 74 2.27 -2.88 -6.08
C ILE A 74 1.17 -1.94 -5.58
N VAL A 75 0.75 -0.95 -6.37
CA VAL A 75 -0.33 -0.04 -5.96
C VAL A 75 -1.64 -0.78 -5.77
N GLU A 76 -2.01 -1.68 -6.68
CA GLU A 76 -3.22 -2.48 -6.57
C GLU A 76 -3.20 -3.33 -5.29
N ILE A 77 -2.14 -4.12 -5.10
CA ILE A 77 -1.98 -4.99 -3.94
C ILE A 77 -1.94 -4.19 -2.62
N ALA A 78 -1.21 -3.07 -2.59
CA ALA A 78 -1.14 -2.22 -1.41
C ALA A 78 -2.51 -1.61 -1.06
N ARG A 79 -3.35 -1.28 -2.05
CA ARG A 79 -4.71 -0.81 -1.76
C ARG A 79 -5.59 -1.90 -1.18
N GLU A 80 -5.46 -3.13 -1.67
CA GLU A 80 -6.21 -4.27 -1.15
C GLU A 80 -5.78 -4.61 0.28
N GLU A 81 -4.48 -4.76 0.52
CA GLU A 81 -3.98 -5.18 1.83
C GLU A 81 -4.21 -4.11 2.91
N PHE A 82 -4.11 -2.82 2.57
CA PHE A 82 -4.37 -1.70 3.48
C PHE A 82 -5.82 -1.19 3.44
N MET A 83 -6.74 -1.92 2.80
CA MET A 83 -8.15 -1.52 2.76
C MET A 83 -8.77 -1.30 4.16
N PRO A 84 -8.45 -2.10 5.20
CA PRO A 84 -8.91 -1.83 6.56
C PRO A 84 -8.45 -0.46 7.10
N GLU A 85 -7.19 -0.08 6.88
CA GLU A 85 -6.65 1.23 7.24
C GLU A 85 -7.29 2.37 6.44
N ILE A 86 -7.48 2.16 5.13
CA ILE A 86 -8.09 3.14 4.23
C ILE A 86 -9.52 3.47 4.69
N LEU A 87 -10.32 2.45 4.97
CA LEU A 87 -11.68 2.60 5.49
C LEU A 87 -11.71 3.29 6.84
N ARG A 88 -10.79 2.92 7.75
CA ARG A 88 -10.68 3.54 9.08
C ARG A 88 -10.31 5.03 9.00
N GLU A 89 -9.49 5.42 8.02
CA GLU A 89 -9.13 6.83 7.79
C GLU A 89 -10.19 7.61 6.99
N GLY A 90 -11.22 6.95 6.47
CA GLY A 90 -12.34 7.61 5.77
C GLY A 90 -11.94 8.26 4.46
N CYS A 91 -10.94 7.70 3.76
CA CYS A 91 -10.42 8.24 2.51
C CYS A 91 -10.50 7.22 1.35
N SER A 92 -10.32 7.69 0.12
CA SER A 92 -10.25 6.80 -1.04
C SER A 92 -8.91 6.05 -1.09
N ALA A 93 -8.93 4.81 -1.59
CA ALA A 93 -7.72 4.02 -1.84
C ALA A 93 -6.72 4.75 -2.77
N ASN A 94 -7.23 5.56 -3.71
CA ASN A 94 -6.40 6.39 -4.61
C ASN A 94 -5.71 7.55 -3.89
N ASP A 95 -6.32 8.05 -2.82
CA ASP A 95 -5.74 9.12 -1.99
C ASP A 95 -4.77 8.54 -0.97
N TYR A 96 -4.94 7.29 -0.55
CA TYR A 96 -4.10 6.63 0.44
C TYR A 96 -2.81 6.04 -0.13
N VAL A 97 -2.93 5.35 -1.27
CA VAL A 97 -1.84 4.67 -1.99
C VAL A 97 -1.74 5.24 -3.40
N ARG A 98 -0.58 5.80 -3.75
CA ARG A 98 -0.41 6.51 -5.03
C ARG A 98 0.90 6.18 -5.73
N LYS A 99 0.82 5.91 -7.03
CA LYS A 99 1.99 5.90 -7.92
C LYS A 99 2.43 7.34 -8.18
N ILE A 100 3.71 7.65 -7.98
CA ILE A 100 4.30 8.95 -8.32
C ILE A 100 5.56 8.71 -9.16
N THR A 101 5.58 9.32 -10.35
CA THR A 101 6.74 9.33 -11.25
C THR A 101 7.08 10.77 -11.65
N CYS A 102 8.37 11.03 -11.84
CA CYS A 102 8.85 12.35 -12.30
C CYS A 102 8.36 12.64 -13.72
N ARG A 103 8.29 11.60 -14.58
CA ARG A 103 7.85 11.71 -15.97
C ARG A 103 6.41 12.20 -16.11
N THR A 104 5.50 11.72 -15.25
CA THR A 104 4.08 12.05 -15.36
C THR A 104 3.75 13.42 -14.77
N THR A 105 4.51 13.87 -13.77
CA THR A 105 4.22 15.12 -13.06
C THR A 105 4.98 16.33 -13.60
N GLY A 106 6.13 16.13 -14.27
CA GLY A 106 7.02 17.21 -14.69
C GLY A 106 7.63 17.99 -13.52
N ALA A 107 7.40 17.55 -12.29
CA ALA A 107 7.90 18.16 -11.07
C ALA A 107 9.26 17.59 -10.69
N ARG A 108 10.03 18.34 -9.89
CA ARG A 108 11.31 17.86 -9.40
C ARG A 108 11.10 16.79 -8.33
N PRO A 109 11.96 15.75 -8.25
CA PRO A 109 11.87 14.71 -7.22
C PRO A 109 11.81 15.27 -5.80
N GLU A 110 12.59 16.32 -5.52
CA GLU A 110 12.63 17.04 -4.24
C GLU A 110 11.26 17.59 -3.82
N ASP A 111 10.51 18.16 -4.76
CA ASP A 111 9.19 18.73 -4.51
C ASP A 111 8.17 17.61 -4.23
N LEU A 112 8.26 16.50 -4.96
CA LEU A 112 7.37 15.35 -4.79
C LEU A 112 7.57 14.69 -3.43
N ILE A 113 8.82 14.47 -3.01
CA ILE A 113 9.16 13.92 -1.69
C ILE A 113 8.74 14.88 -0.57
N THR A 114 9.02 16.18 -0.74
CA THR A 114 8.62 17.20 0.24
C THR A 114 7.10 17.26 0.40
N ALA A 115 6.36 17.24 -0.70
CA ALA A 115 4.90 17.21 -0.69
C ALA A 115 4.37 15.92 -0.05
N PHE A 116 4.98 14.77 -0.34
CA PHE A 116 4.60 13.49 0.25
C PHE A 116 4.79 13.51 1.78
N ARG A 117 5.92 14.01 2.27
CA ARG A 117 6.23 14.08 3.71
C ARG A 117 5.26 14.99 4.47
N ASN A 118 4.96 16.16 3.91
CA ASN A 118 4.25 17.22 4.64
C ASN A 118 2.72 17.09 4.56
N ARG A 119 2.17 16.31 3.63
CA ARG A 119 0.72 16.10 3.51
C ARG A 119 0.24 14.97 4.41
N LEU A 120 -1.04 14.97 4.80
CA LEU A 120 -1.62 13.85 5.54
C LEU A 120 -1.72 12.59 4.67
N THR A 121 -2.18 12.74 3.43
CA THR A 121 -2.29 11.69 2.40
C THR A 121 -1.48 12.06 1.15
N PRO A 122 -0.96 11.08 0.38
CA PRO A 122 -1.03 9.63 0.61
C PRO A 122 -0.17 9.16 1.79
N ARG A 123 -0.44 7.97 2.35
CA ARG A 123 0.44 7.34 3.36
C ARG A 123 1.48 6.45 2.69
N ILE A 124 1.14 5.83 1.56
CA ILE A 124 2.02 4.97 0.79
C ILE A 124 2.20 5.57 -0.61
N VAL A 125 3.45 5.74 -1.03
CA VAL A 125 3.79 6.11 -2.41
C VAL A 125 4.61 5.00 -3.04
N VAL A 126 4.28 4.68 -4.29
CA VAL A 126 5.06 3.74 -5.11
C VAL A 126 5.74 4.53 -6.22
N THR A 127 7.02 4.29 -6.45
CA THR A 127 7.81 5.01 -7.46
C THR A 127 8.87 4.13 -8.10
N VAL A 128 9.31 4.53 -9.29
CA VAL A 128 10.40 3.88 -10.05
C VAL A 128 11.66 4.76 -10.14
N ASP A 129 11.51 6.08 -10.13
CA ASP A 129 12.57 7.01 -10.58
C ASP A 129 13.02 8.03 -9.52
N ILE A 130 12.33 8.14 -8.37
CA ILE A 130 12.53 9.28 -7.46
C ILE A 130 13.86 9.20 -6.67
N ILE A 131 14.57 8.06 -6.67
CA ILE A 131 15.88 7.91 -6.00
C ILE A 131 17.08 8.39 -6.84
N ALA A 132 16.92 8.58 -8.15
CA ALA A 132 18.09 8.71 -9.05
C ALA A 132 18.81 10.08 -9.00
N THR A 133 18.19 11.12 -8.45
CA THR A 133 18.89 12.37 -8.16
C THR A 133 19.54 12.24 -6.80
N GLY A 134 20.85 12.48 -6.69
CA GLY A 134 21.64 12.48 -5.44
C GLY A 134 21.24 13.57 -4.43
N THR A 135 19.93 13.76 -4.24
CA THR A 135 19.29 14.55 -3.20
C THR A 135 19.37 13.79 -1.88
N ASP A 136 19.87 14.49 -0.86
CA ASP A 136 19.81 14.10 0.55
C ASP A 136 18.34 14.03 0.98
N ILE A 137 17.69 12.89 0.75
CA ILE A 137 16.33 12.65 1.21
C ILE A 137 16.43 12.41 2.72
N LYS A 138 16.09 13.43 3.51
CA LYS A 138 15.83 13.24 4.95
C LYS A 138 14.93 12.02 5.13
N PRO A 139 15.26 11.11 6.06
CA PRO A 139 14.64 9.80 6.11
C PRO A 139 13.12 9.93 6.15
N LEU A 140 12.48 9.24 5.21
CA LEU A 140 11.08 8.90 5.33
C LEU A 140 10.94 7.88 6.46
N GLU A 141 9.73 7.71 6.98
CA GLU A 141 9.52 6.81 8.12
C GLU A 141 9.72 5.34 7.73
N VAL A 142 9.39 4.98 6.49
CA VAL A 142 9.61 3.64 5.94
C VAL A 142 10.00 3.73 4.47
N LEU A 143 11.05 3.00 4.09
CA LEU A 143 11.40 2.71 2.71
C LEU A 143 11.24 1.20 2.47
N ILE A 144 10.79 0.81 1.28
CA ILE A 144 10.69 -0.60 0.86
C ILE A 144 11.26 -0.71 -0.54
N PHE A 145 12.17 -1.66 -0.77
CA PHE A 145 12.73 -1.93 -2.09
C PHE A 145 12.20 -3.26 -2.62
N MET A 146 11.49 -3.23 -3.75
CA MET A 146 11.02 -4.45 -4.43
C MET A 146 12.02 -4.79 -5.53
N ARG A 147 13.06 -5.58 -5.21
CA ARG A 147 14.10 -5.96 -6.16
C ARG A 147 13.69 -7.22 -6.94
N PRO A 148 13.90 -7.28 -8.28
CA PRO A 148 13.80 -8.53 -9.01
C PRO A 148 14.99 -9.45 -8.68
N GLU A 149 14.69 -10.73 -8.55
CA GLU A 149 15.67 -11.75 -8.24
C GLU A 149 16.52 -12.07 -9.49
N GLY A 150 17.83 -12.14 -9.31
CA GLY A 150 18.73 -12.73 -10.28
C GLY A 150 18.92 -14.22 -9.96
N LEU A 151 18.38 -15.10 -10.82
CA LEU A 151 18.65 -16.56 -10.95
C LEU A 151 18.62 -17.49 -9.73
N ASN A 152 18.53 -17.00 -8.49
CA ASN A 152 18.26 -17.80 -7.29
C ASN A 152 17.19 -17.06 -6.49
N ALA A 153 15.99 -17.64 -6.49
CA ALA A 153 14.77 -16.98 -6.07
C ALA A 153 14.47 -17.26 -4.60
N GLU A 154 15.01 -16.49 -3.65
CA GLU A 154 14.66 -16.63 -2.22
C GLU A 154 14.70 -15.35 -1.36
N GLU A 155 15.04 -14.14 -1.85
CA GLU A 155 15.11 -12.97 -0.95
C GLU A 155 14.61 -11.65 -1.57
N SER A 156 13.38 -11.27 -1.21
CA SER A 156 12.95 -9.87 -1.25
C SER A 156 13.30 -9.19 0.07
N GLU A 157 14.30 -8.29 0.06
CA GLU A 157 14.71 -7.57 1.28
C GLU A 157 13.81 -6.37 1.57
N ILE A 158 13.22 -6.34 2.76
CA ILE A 158 12.56 -5.15 3.30
C ILE A 158 13.60 -4.34 4.07
N THR A 159 14.14 -3.28 3.47
CA THR A 159 15.01 -2.34 4.18
C THR A 159 14.21 -1.21 4.81
N ILE A 160 13.77 -1.40 6.06
CA ILE A 160 13.08 -0.35 6.81
C ILE A 160 14.11 0.65 7.35
N LEU A 161 14.24 1.79 6.68
CA LEU A 161 14.90 2.96 7.27
C LEU A 161 13.85 3.70 8.11
N ALA A 162 13.87 3.48 9.42
CA ALA A 162 13.04 4.21 10.38
C ALA A 162 13.89 5.29 11.04
N ASP A 163 13.49 6.56 10.90
CA ASP A 163 13.94 7.63 11.80
C ASP A 163 13.04 7.57 13.04
N GLY A 164 13.66 7.35 14.21
CA GLY A 164 12.98 7.31 15.51
C GLY A 164 12.46 8.67 15.95
#